data_AF-A0A0B4XIZ1-F1
#
_entry.id   AF-A0A0B4XIZ1-F1
#
_cell.length_a   1.000
_cell.length_b   1.000
_cell.length_c   1.000
_cell.angle_alpha   90.00
_cell.angle_beta   90.00
_cell.angle_gamma   90.00
#
_symmetry.space_group_name_H-M   'P 1'
#
loop_
_entity.id
_entity.type
_entity.pdbx_description
1 polymer ?
#
loop_
_entity_poly.entity_id
_entity_poly.type
_entity_poly.pdbx_seq_one_letter_code
_entity_poly.pdbx_strand_id
1 'polypeptide(L)' 'MTEDELIYALAMDVPAMYQGFSIETSYGEMRFKGEDAERVAMLVEVLLRLRLDALRSGGAA' A
#
# COMPACT_ATOMS: atom_id res chain seq x y z
N MET A 1 7.68 4.92 -7.84
CA MET A 1 7.95 4.61 -6.43
C MET A 1 9.43 4.74 -6.15
N THR A 2 9.83 5.98 -5.85
CA THR A 2 11.07 6.34 -5.17
C THR A 2 11.01 5.86 -3.70
N GLU A 3 12.13 5.96 -2.97
CA GLU A 3 12.15 5.68 -1.54
C GLU A 3 11.16 6.58 -0.77
N ASP A 4 11.15 7.88 -1.07
CA ASP A 4 10.25 8.85 -0.42
C ASP A 4 8.77 8.51 -0.68
N GLU A 5 8.42 8.10 -1.91
CA GLU A 5 7.06 7.67 -2.25
C GLU A 5 6.66 6.41 -1.47
N LEU A 6 7.59 5.47 -1.23
CA LEU A 6 7.32 4.27 -0.42
C LEU A 6 7.15 4.60 1.06
N ILE A 7 7.99 5.48 1.60
CA ILE A 7 7.90 5.94 2.99
C ILE A 7 6.58 6.67 3.21
N TYR A 8 6.21 7.56 2.28
CA TYR A 8 4.94 8.27 2.33
C TYR A 8 3.76 7.31 2.29
N ALA A 9 3.73 6.37 1.34
CA ALA A 9 2.64 5.41 1.21
C ALA A 9 2.47 4.54 2.47
N LEU A 10 3.58 4.10 3.08
CA LEU A 10 3.55 3.35 4.33
C LEU A 10 3.06 4.19 5.52
N ALA A 11 3.37 5.49 5.55
CA ALA A 11 3.02 6.37 6.65
C ALA A 11 1.62 7.00 6.55
N MET A 12 1.10 7.17 5.33
CA MET A 12 -0.13 7.92 5.07
C MET A 12 -1.17 7.07 4.36
N ASP A 13 -0.84 6.50 3.21
CA ASP A 13 -1.81 5.81 2.36
C ASP A 13 -2.29 4.50 2.99
N VAL A 14 -1.37 3.67 3.51
CA VAL A 14 -1.71 2.40 4.18
C VAL A 14 -2.62 2.63 5.40
N PRO A 15 -2.32 3.56 6.33
CA PRO A 15 -3.26 3.93 7.40
C PRO A 15 -4.64 4.38 6.90
N ALA A 16 -4.69 5.14 5.80
CA ALA A 16 -5.96 5.54 5.20
C ALA A 16 -6.74 4.34 4.66
N MET A 17 -6.07 3.34 4.06
CA MET A 17 -6.71 2.12 3.57
C MET A 17 -7.41 1.32 4.66
N TYR A 18 -6.89 1.31 5.90
CA TYR A 18 -7.56 0.67 7.03
C TYR A 18 -8.94 1.29 7.34
N GLN A 19 -9.18 2.54 6.96
CA GLN A 19 -10.49 3.21 7.10
C GLN A 19 -11.46 2.87 5.96
N GLY A 20 -11.02 2.09 4.98
CA GLY A 20 -11.76 1.78 3.76
C GLY A 20 -11.26 2.59 2.57
N PHE A 21 -11.35 1.99 1.39
CA PHE A 21 -10.90 2.57 0.13
C PHE A 21 -11.72 2.01 -1.03
N SER A 22 -11.49 2.57 -2.21
CA SER A 22 -12.12 2.11 -3.43
C SER A 22 -11.08 1.85 -4.51
N ILE A 23 -11.32 0.83 -5.32
CA ILE A 23 -10.55 0.51 -6.51
C ILE A 23 -11.41 0.82 -7.73
N GLU A 24 -10.93 1.68 -8.62
CA GLU A 24 -11.55 1.86 -9.92
C GLU A 24 -11.26 0.65 -10.80
N THR A 25 -12.32 0.09 -11.39
CA THR A 25 -12.24 -1.02 -12.35
C THR A 25 -12.91 -0.61 -13.65
N SER A 26 -12.68 -1.37 -14.72
CA SER A 26 -13.41 -1.18 -15.99
C SER A 26 -14.92 -1.38 -15.86
N TYR A 27 -15.40 -1.98 -14.76
CA TYR A 27 -16.81 -2.22 -14.46
C TYR A 27 -17.38 -1.22 -13.44
N GLY A 28 -16.60 -0.22 -13.03
CA GLY A 28 -16.98 0.77 -12.01
C GLY A 28 -16.15 0.64 -10.73
N GLU A 29 -16.63 1.25 -9.66
CA GLU A 29 -15.92 1.35 -8.39
C GLU A 29 -16.18 0.12 -7.50
N MET A 30 -15.10 -0.56 -7.08
CA MET A 30 -15.14 -1.62 -6.08
C MET A 30 -14.75 -1.05 -4.72
N ARG A 31 -15.66 -1.12 -3.75
CA ARG A 31 -15.47 -0.52 -2.43
C ARG A 31 -15.11 -1.55 -1.36
N PHE A 32 -14.03 -1.31 -0.65
CA PHE A 32 -13.56 -2.11 0.48
C PHE A 32 -13.83 -1.38 1.79
N LYS A 33 -14.39 -2.10 2.78
CA LYS A 33 -14.70 -1.58 4.12
C LYS A 33 -14.53 -2.67 5.17
N GLY A 34 -14.40 -2.26 6.44
CA GLY A 34 -14.31 -3.18 7.56
C GLY A 34 -13.17 -4.19 7.38
N GLU A 35 -13.43 -5.45 7.73
CA GLU A 35 -12.42 -6.51 7.72
C GLU A 35 -11.76 -6.71 6.33
N ASP A 36 -12.51 -6.52 5.24
CA ASP A 36 -11.95 -6.66 3.89
C ASP A 36 -10.95 -5.54 3.57
N ALA A 37 -11.22 -4.31 4.04
CA ALA A 37 -10.28 -3.21 3.90
C ALA A 37 -9.00 -3.45 4.71
N GLU A 38 -9.15 -3.95 5.94
CA GLU A 38 -8.02 -4.28 6.81
C GLU A 38 -7.12 -5.36 6.20
N ARG A 39 -7.71 -6.43 5.66
CA ARG A 39 -6.96 -7.52 5.01
C ARG A 39 -6.17 -7.03 3.80
N VAL A 40 -6.77 -6.17 2.97
CA VAL A 40 -6.05 -5.62 1.82
C VAL A 40 -4.99 -4.62 2.26
N ALA A 41 -5.26 -3.77 3.24
CA ALA A 41 -4.27 -2.83 3.79
C ALA A 41 -3.03 -3.57 4.34
N MET A 42 -3.22 -4.66 5.08
CA MET A 42 -2.13 -5.52 5.55
C MET A 42 -1.30 -6.09 4.39
N LEU A 43 -1.95 -6.58 3.33
CA LEU A 43 -1.25 -7.10 2.16
C LEU A 43 -0.42 -6.01 1.47
N VAL A 44 -1.00 -4.82 1.28
CA VAL A 44 -0.30 -3.68 0.67
C VAL A 44 0.89 -3.26 1.53
N GLU A 45 0.73 -3.19 2.85
CA GLU A 45 1.83 -2.85 3.75
C GLU A 45 3.01 -3.79 3.60
N VAL A 46 2.77 -5.11 3.56
CA VAL A 46 3.82 -6.12 3.36
C VAL A 46 4.53 -5.91 2.01
N LEU A 47 3.78 -5.68 0.93
CA LEU A 47 4.35 -5.48 -0.40
C LEU A 47 5.21 -4.20 -0.47
N LEU A 48 4.77 -3.10 0.13
CA LEU A 48 5.50 -1.84 0.15
C LEU A 48 6.79 -1.93 0.99
N ARG A 49 6.76 -2.64 2.13
CA ARG A 49 7.96 -2.90 2.94
C ARG A 49 8.98 -3.74 2.18
N LEU A 50 8.55 -4.82 1.52
CA LEU A 50 9.44 -5.64 0.68
C LEU A 50 10.07 -4.82 -0.45
N ARG A 51 9.30 -3.92 -1.07
CA ARG A 51 9.78 -3.02 -2.11
C ARG A 51 10.82 -2.03 -1.57
N LEU A 52 10.58 -1.47 -0.38
CA LEU A 52 11.49 -0.54 0.29
C LEU A 52 12.81 -1.23 0.66
N ASP A 53 12.74 -2.43 1.22
CA ASP A 53 13.93 -3.22 1.58
C ASP A 53 14.75 -3.59 0.33
N ALA A 54 14.10 -3.96 -0.76
CA ALA A 54 14.77 -4.23 -2.04
C ALA A 54 15.47 -2.98 -2.59
N LEU A 55 14.85 -1.80 -2.47
CA LEU A 55 15.42 -0.54 -2.92
C LEU A 55 16.64 -0.15 -2.08
N ARG A 56 16.58 -0.32 -0.76
CA ARG A 56 17.68 -0.03 0.17
C ARG A 56 18.85 -1.00 0.03
N SER A 57 18.57 -2.28 -0.18
CA SER A 57 19.60 -3.31 -0.40
C SER A 57 20.27 -3.20 -1.78
N GLY A 58 19.57 -2.65 -2.78
CA GLY A 58 20.11 -2.34 -4.11
C GLY A 58 20.89 -1.02 -4.20
N GLY A 59 20.91 -0.20 -3.14
CA GLY A 59 21.65 1.07 -3.06
C GLY A 59 23.09 0.96 -2.53
N ALA A 60 23.57 -0.26 -2.26
CA ALA A 60 24.93 -0.54 -1.74
C ALA A 60 25.82 -1.27 -2.77
N ALA A 61 25.69 -0.92 -4.05
CA ALA A 61 26.55 -1.41 -5.13
C ALA A 61 27.25 -0.25 -5.84
#